data_AF-A0A8X8YS48-F1
#
_entry.id   AF-A0A8X8YS48-F1
#
_cell.length_a   1.000
_cell.length_b   1.000
_cell.length_c   1.000
_cell.angle_alpha   90.00
_cell.angle_beta   90.00
_cell.angle_gamma   90.00
#
_symmetry.space_group_name_H-M   'P 1'
#
loop_
_entity.id
_entity.type
_entity.pdbx_description
1 polymer ?
#
loop_
_entity_poly.entity_id
_entity_poly.type
_entity_poly.pdbx_seq_one_letter_code
_entity_poly.pdbx_strand_id
1 'polypeptide(L)'
;MLVHRVLRSSSRREPIVGILAFDISRLMSKVVKIWNSVSARLIARLKVEIANSIGIHRLVSDDDDYPLDLAVAEIIDNLMDLGKSVAVLGNKCADSTYHNLDPIFTDPSAIDPKWYGWLYRLKKMDRKVKKMDKFVAATEQLHTELQVLVENEQSLKRMRAGANFGKMKLIECQHRVLWQLQEVKTLQEMSPWVRTYDYVVRLLLRSLFTIIERIKYAFGSNWFPSRCNSMPRLEQRSCRSSERNDDHGACIRRTWSNSASRACKSKMKGYDRTPSGVRY
;
A
#
# COMPACT_ATOMS: atom_id res chain seq x y z
N MET A 1 5.15 -8.27 -34.95
CA MET A 1 4.89 -8.27 -33.50
C MET A 1 3.60 -7.50 -33.26
N LEU A 2 2.49 -8.19 -33.00
CA LEU A 2 1.18 -7.56 -32.80
C LEU A 2 1.06 -6.99 -31.37
N VAL A 3 1.68 -7.63 -30.38
CA VAL A 3 1.82 -7.10 -29.00
C VAL A 3 2.35 -5.67 -28.94
N HIS A 4 3.42 -5.35 -29.70
CA HIS A 4 3.99 -4.00 -29.73
C HIS A 4 3.03 -2.93 -30.29
N ARG A 5 2.05 -3.34 -31.11
CA ARG A 5 1.07 -2.43 -31.71
C ARG A 5 -0.09 -2.14 -30.75
N VAL A 6 -0.40 -3.05 -29.82
CA VAL A 6 -1.40 -2.87 -28.76
C VAL A 6 -0.93 -1.88 -27.68
N LEU A 7 0.39 -1.73 -27.48
CA LEU A 7 0.96 -0.86 -26.45
C LEU A 7 1.09 0.62 -26.85
N ARG A 8 0.80 1.00 -28.10
CA ARG A 8 1.08 2.36 -28.62
C ARG A 8 -0.19 3.20 -28.72
N SER A 9 -0.37 4.15 -27.81
CA SER A 9 -1.41 5.18 -27.89
C SER A 9 -0.93 6.43 -28.67
N SER A 10 -1.83 6.97 -29.50
CA SER A 10 -1.66 8.12 -30.40
C SER A 10 -1.91 9.47 -29.68
N SER A 11 -1.39 10.57 -30.27
CA SER A 11 -1.09 11.89 -29.69
C SER A 11 -2.26 12.80 -29.25
N ARG A 12 -1.92 13.76 -28.36
CA ARG A 12 -2.68 14.95 -27.87
C ARG A 12 -3.93 14.68 -27.02
N ARG A 13 -3.80 13.86 -25.97
CA ARG A 13 -4.72 13.78 -24.83
C ARG A 13 -3.89 13.66 -23.55
N GLU A 14 -4.43 14.04 -22.40
CA GLU A 14 -3.77 13.93 -21.08
C GLU A 14 -2.96 12.63 -20.95
N PRO A 15 -1.76 12.66 -20.33
CA PRO A 15 -0.89 11.50 -20.28
C PRO A 15 -1.61 10.34 -19.59
N ILE A 16 -1.73 9.23 -20.31
CA ILE A 16 -2.35 8.00 -19.80
C ILE A 16 -1.30 7.11 -19.14
N VAL A 17 -1.77 6.23 -18.26
CA VAL A 17 -0.95 5.34 -17.45
C VAL A 17 -0.25 4.26 -18.28
N GLY A 18 -0.96 3.58 -19.19
CA GLY A 18 -0.40 2.50 -20.00
C GLY A 18 0.16 1.35 -19.15
N ILE A 19 1.41 0.94 -19.45
CA ILE A 19 2.06 -0.21 -18.80
C ILE A 19 2.24 -0.04 -17.28
N LEU A 20 2.30 1.19 -16.77
CA LEU A 20 2.38 1.45 -15.32
C LEU A 20 1.09 1.06 -14.57
N ALA A 21 0.04 0.64 -15.29
CA ALA A 21 -1.18 0.12 -14.68
C ALA A 21 -0.92 -1.09 -13.77
N PHE A 22 0.09 -1.91 -14.05
CA PHE A 22 0.46 -3.04 -13.20
C PHE A 22 1.06 -2.61 -11.86
N ASP A 23 1.84 -1.54 -11.83
CA ASP A 23 2.38 -1.01 -10.57
C ASP A 23 1.29 -0.27 -9.80
N ILE A 24 0.47 0.50 -10.50
CA ILE A 24 -0.68 1.19 -9.93
C ILE A 24 -1.70 0.21 -9.34
N SER A 25 -1.95 -0.94 -9.98
CA SER A 25 -2.88 -1.95 -9.43
C SER A 25 -2.34 -2.54 -8.13
N ARG A 26 -1.01 -2.71 -8.00
CA ARG A 26 -0.37 -3.11 -6.73
C ARG A 26 -0.55 -2.05 -5.65
N LEU A 27 -0.39 -0.77 -5.98
CA LEU A 27 -0.68 0.32 -5.05
C LEU A 27 -2.14 0.32 -4.61
N MET A 28 -3.08 0.16 -5.56
CA MET A 28 -4.50 0.04 -5.29
C MET A 28 -4.82 -1.15 -4.37
N SER A 29 -4.22 -2.31 -4.60
CA SER A 29 -4.39 -3.50 -3.75
C SER A 29 -3.96 -3.22 -2.31
N LYS A 30 -2.82 -2.56 -2.11
CA LYS A 30 -2.36 -2.15 -0.77
C LYS A 30 -3.34 -1.18 -0.10
N VAL A 31 -3.83 -0.17 -0.82
CA VAL A 31 -4.84 0.78 -0.29
C VAL A 31 -6.12 0.06 0.11
N VAL A 32 -6.61 -0.88 -0.71
CA VAL A 32 -7.81 -1.69 -0.42
C VAL A 32 -7.59 -2.52 0.85
N LYS A 33 -6.45 -3.19 0.97
CA LYS A 33 -6.08 -3.99 2.16
C LYS A 33 -6.06 -3.15 3.42
N ILE A 34 -5.40 -1.98 3.39
CA ILE A 34 -5.32 -1.09 4.54
C ILE A 34 -6.71 -0.55 4.91
N TRP A 35 -7.51 -0.09 3.93
CA TRP A 35 -8.88 0.38 4.21
C TRP A 35 -9.74 -0.66 4.93
N ASN A 36 -9.62 -1.93 4.51
CA ASN A 36 -10.35 -3.02 5.12
C ASN A 36 -9.81 -3.37 6.52
N SER A 37 -8.49 -3.33 6.73
CA SER A 37 -7.86 -3.64 8.03
C SER A 37 -8.19 -2.62 9.12
N VAL A 38 -8.31 -1.33 8.77
CA VAL A 38 -8.64 -0.25 9.73
C VAL A 38 -10.13 -0.08 9.99
N SER A 39 -10.92 -1.14 9.77
CA SER A 39 -12.36 -1.10 10.07
C SER A 39 -12.61 -1.20 11.57
N ALA A 40 -13.58 -0.46 12.09
CA ALA A 40 -13.91 -0.44 13.52
C ALA A 40 -14.15 -1.86 14.07
N ARG A 41 -14.76 -2.74 13.27
CA ARG A 41 -14.96 -4.15 13.61
C ARG A 41 -13.65 -4.92 13.79
N LEU A 42 -12.69 -4.76 12.88
CA LEU A 42 -11.40 -5.46 12.98
C LEU A 42 -10.54 -4.90 14.11
N ILE A 43 -10.59 -3.59 14.34
CA ILE A 43 -9.90 -2.95 15.46
C ILE A 43 -10.47 -3.44 16.80
N ALA A 44 -11.79 -3.48 16.95
CA ALA A 44 -12.43 -4.01 18.16
C ALA A 44 -12.06 -5.47 18.41
N ARG A 45 -12.04 -6.29 17.35
CA ARG A 45 -11.61 -7.68 17.44
C ARG A 45 -10.15 -7.81 17.86
N LEU A 46 -9.25 -7.01 17.27
CA LEU A 46 -7.83 -7.00 17.61
C LEU A 46 -7.61 -6.64 19.08
N LYS A 47 -8.32 -5.63 19.60
CA LYS A 47 -8.27 -5.25 21.02
C LYS A 47 -8.65 -6.41 21.94
N VAL A 48 -9.71 -7.15 21.60
CA VAL A 48 -10.13 -8.34 22.36
C VAL A 48 -9.10 -9.45 22.28
N GLU A 49 -8.50 -9.69 21.11
CA GLU A 49 -7.45 -10.71 20.94
C GLU A 49 -6.17 -10.36 21.72
N ILE A 50 -5.79 -9.08 21.77
CA ILE A 50 -4.65 -8.59 22.57
C ILE A 50 -4.92 -8.78 24.07
N ALA A 51 -6.05 -8.28 24.57
CA ALA A 51 -6.40 -8.34 25.98
C ALA A 51 -6.44 -9.77 26.54
N ASN A 52 -6.87 -10.74 25.72
CA ASN A 52 -6.97 -12.14 26.14
C ASN A 52 -5.68 -12.96 25.95
N SER A 53 -4.64 -12.39 25.31
CA SER A 53 -3.44 -13.14 24.95
C SER A 53 -2.35 -13.03 26.00
N ILE A 54 -2.23 -14.07 26.83
CA ILE A 54 -1.13 -14.22 27.80
C ILE A 54 0.25 -14.10 27.11
N GLY A 55 0.37 -14.59 25.87
CA GLY A 55 1.60 -14.53 25.10
C GLY A 55 2.01 -13.10 24.75
N ILE A 56 1.06 -12.23 24.40
CA ILE A 56 1.32 -10.82 24.09
C ILE A 56 1.76 -10.09 25.35
N HIS A 57 1.05 -10.30 26.47
CA HIS A 57 1.40 -9.75 27.78
C HIS A 57 2.82 -10.11 28.20
N ARG A 58 3.18 -11.40 28.10
CA ARG A 58 4.50 -11.89 28.56
C ARG A 58 5.67 -11.56 27.64
N LEU A 59 5.46 -11.45 26.33
CA LEU A 59 6.55 -11.32 25.35
C LEU A 59 6.69 -9.91 24.78
N VAL A 60 5.62 -9.10 24.79
CA VAL A 60 5.59 -7.79 24.13
C VAL A 60 5.44 -6.67 25.15
N SER A 61 4.33 -6.63 25.89
CA SER A 61 4.03 -5.63 26.92
C SER A 61 2.80 -6.04 27.73
N ASP A 62 2.79 -5.78 29.04
CA ASP A 62 1.60 -5.92 29.91
C ASP A 62 0.55 -4.81 29.67
N ASP A 63 0.90 -3.78 28.90
CA ASP A 63 0.01 -2.69 28.48
C ASP A 63 -0.67 -3.04 27.14
N ASP A 64 -2.00 -3.23 27.16
CA ASP A 64 -2.82 -3.54 25.99
C ASP A 64 -2.74 -2.47 24.88
N ASP A 65 -2.43 -1.22 25.22
CA ASP A 65 -2.33 -0.12 24.25
C ASP A 65 -1.01 -0.19 23.47
N TYR A 66 0.06 -0.77 24.02
CA TYR A 66 1.37 -0.81 23.36
C TYR A 66 1.40 -1.64 22.07
N PRO A 67 0.89 -2.90 22.03
CA PRO A 67 0.79 -3.66 20.78
C PRO A 67 -0.10 -2.97 19.74
N LEU A 68 -1.13 -2.25 20.20
CA LEU A 68 -2.03 -1.50 19.33
C LEU A 68 -1.32 -0.31 18.69
N ASP A 69 -0.57 0.46 19.48
CA ASP A 69 0.27 1.57 19.02
C ASP A 69 1.30 1.09 17.99
N LEU A 70 1.93 -0.06 18.24
CA LEU A 70 2.87 -0.68 17.30
C LEU A 70 2.20 -1.03 15.96
N ALA A 71 1.01 -1.63 16.00
CA ALA A 71 0.25 -1.96 14.80
C ALA A 71 -0.16 -0.71 14.00
N VAL A 72 -0.57 0.37 14.69
CA VAL A 72 -0.91 1.64 14.05
C VAL A 72 0.31 2.29 13.41
N ALA A 73 1.46 2.30 14.10
CA ALA A 73 2.71 2.83 13.57
C ALA A 73 3.11 2.11 12.27
N GLU A 74 3.03 0.78 12.24
CA GLU A 74 3.31 -0.02 11.04
C GLU A 74 2.35 0.29 9.89
N ILE A 75 1.04 0.43 10.17
CA ILE A 75 0.06 0.80 9.14
C ILE A 75 0.37 2.18 8.55
N ILE A 76 0.87 3.09 9.36
CA ILE A 76 1.16 4.46 8.96
C ILE A 76 2.43 4.55 8.16
N ASP A 77 3.49 3.87 8.57
CA ASP A 77 4.71 3.77 7.77
C ASP A 77 4.39 3.19 6.39
N ASN A 78 3.57 2.15 6.33
CA ASN A 78 3.07 1.59 5.06
C ASN A 78 2.31 2.64 4.22
N LEU A 79 1.43 3.45 4.84
CA LEU A 79 0.70 4.53 4.16
C LEU A 79 1.62 5.65 3.66
N MET A 80 2.66 6.00 4.40
CA MET A 80 3.62 7.02 4.01
C MET A 80 4.46 6.55 2.82
N ASP A 81 4.89 5.29 2.80
CA ASP A 81 5.61 4.71 1.66
C ASP A 81 4.74 4.56 0.41
N LEU A 82 3.47 4.21 0.59
CA LEU A 82 2.43 4.31 -0.45
C LEU A 82 2.32 5.74 -0.97
N GLY A 83 2.29 6.72 -0.07
CA GLY A 83 2.23 8.14 -0.37
C GLY A 83 3.40 8.63 -1.20
N LYS A 84 4.64 8.26 -0.85
CA LYS A 84 5.84 8.56 -1.65
C LYS A 84 5.73 8.00 -3.07
N SER A 85 5.22 6.76 -3.21
CA SER A 85 4.98 6.15 -4.53
C SER A 85 3.95 6.95 -5.35
N VAL A 86 2.90 7.45 -4.69
CA VAL A 86 1.88 8.30 -5.32
C VAL A 86 2.42 9.70 -5.66
N ALA A 87 3.33 10.26 -4.86
CA ALA A 87 3.98 11.54 -5.13
C ALA A 87 4.83 11.49 -6.40
N VAL A 88 5.63 10.43 -6.57
CA VAL A 88 6.38 10.18 -7.81
C VAL A 88 5.46 10.09 -9.02
N LEU A 89 4.29 9.45 -8.86
CA LEU A 89 3.27 9.38 -9.90
C LEU A 89 2.65 10.75 -10.21
N GLY A 90 2.46 11.57 -9.17
CA GLY A 90 1.93 12.94 -9.26
C GLY A 90 2.74 13.84 -10.17
N ASN A 91 4.06 13.68 -10.21
CA ASN A 91 4.93 14.44 -11.13
C ASN A 91 4.69 14.15 -12.63
N LYS A 92 3.89 13.12 -12.96
CA LYS A 92 3.44 12.80 -14.34
C LYS A 92 2.04 13.33 -14.65
N CYS A 93 1.36 13.95 -13.69
CA CYS A 93 0.04 14.55 -13.87
C CYS A 93 0.08 15.78 -14.78
N ALA A 94 -1.02 16.05 -15.47
CA ALA A 94 -1.23 17.30 -16.19
C ALA A 94 -1.56 18.44 -15.22
N ASP A 95 -2.37 18.17 -14.20
CA ASP A 95 -2.68 19.11 -13.12
C ASP A 95 -1.48 19.28 -12.16
N SER A 96 -0.92 20.50 -12.13
CA SER A 96 0.23 20.87 -11.30
C SER A 96 -0.06 20.81 -9.80
N THR A 97 -1.33 20.74 -9.39
CA THR A 97 -1.73 20.55 -7.98
C THR A 97 -1.22 19.21 -7.43
N TYR A 98 -0.96 18.24 -8.30
CA TYR A 98 -0.39 16.93 -7.93
C TYR A 98 1.13 16.87 -8.03
N HIS A 99 1.79 17.95 -8.43
CA HIS A 99 3.25 18.01 -8.47
C HIS A 99 3.79 18.31 -7.08
N ASN A 100 5.00 17.81 -6.77
CA ASN A 100 5.70 18.08 -5.51
C ASN A 100 4.93 17.66 -4.24
N LEU A 101 4.33 16.47 -4.27
CA LEU A 101 3.63 15.90 -3.11
C LEU A 101 4.59 15.26 -2.08
N ASP A 102 5.88 15.12 -2.40
CA ASP A 102 6.90 14.47 -1.56
C ASP A 102 6.97 15.01 -0.12
N PRO A 103 6.89 16.33 0.14
CA PRO A 103 6.97 16.86 1.51
C PRO A 103 5.86 16.33 2.42
N ILE A 104 4.65 16.11 1.88
CA ILE A 104 3.47 15.62 2.63
C ILE A 104 3.73 14.22 3.20
N PHE A 105 4.48 13.40 2.46
CA PHE A 105 4.74 12.00 2.80
C PHE A 105 6.13 11.77 3.39
N THR A 106 6.87 12.85 3.68
CA THR A 106 8.16 12.80 4.35
C THR A 106 8.04 13.28 5.80
N ASP A 107 7.20 14.28 6.04
CA ASP A 107 6.93 14.80 7.39
C ASP A 107 5.43 14.71 7.73
N PRO A 108 5.01 13.77 8.59
CA PRO A 108 3.62 13.65 9.02
C PRO A 108 3.09 14.90 9.74
N SER A 109 3.97 15.76 10.29
CA SER A 109 3.57 17.02 10.93
C SER A 109 3.20 18.10 9.91
N ALA A 110 3.57 17.92 8.63
CA ALA A 110 3.22 18.80 7.52
C ALA A 110 1.82 18.53 6.93
N ILE A 111 1.03 17.62 7.52
CA ILE A 111 -0.37 17.38 7.12
C ILE A 111 -1.23 18.56 7.60
N ASP A 112 -1.26 19.59 6.75
CA ASP A 112 -2.01 20.83 6.85
C ASP A 112 -3.56 20.62 6.85
N PRO A 113 -4.33 21.34 7.67
CA PRO A 113 -5.80 21.35 7.61
C PRO A 113 -6.40 21.55 6.21
N LYS A 114 -5.69 22.17 5.26
CA LYS A 114 -6.16 22.30 3.86
C LYS A 114 -6.48 20.96 3.18
N TRP A 115 -5.91 19.86 3.67
CA TRP A 115 -6.17 18.51 3.15
C TRP A 115 -7.57 17.99 3.50
N TYR A 116 -8.32 18.62 4.43
CA TYR A 116 -9.70 18.23 4.76
C TYR A 116 -10.64 18.25 3.54
N GLY A 117 -10.41 19.14 2.56
CA GLY A 117 -11.16 19.15 1.30
C GLY A 117 -10.93 17.92 0.39
N TRP A 118 -9.88 17.16 0.69
CA TRP A 118 -9.43 16.01 -0.10
C TRP A 118 -9.98 14.68 0.43
N LEU A 119 -10.65 14.68 1.59
CA LEU A 119 -11.23 13.48 2.16
C LEU A 119 -12.47 13.03 1.37
N TYR A 120 -12.65 11.72 1.29
CA TYR A 120 -13.93 11.15 0.88
C TYR A 120 -14.84 10.98 2.10
N ARG A 121 -16.14 11.24 1.92
CA ARG A 121 -17.15 10.70 2.84
C ARG A 121 -17.03 9.17 2.86
N LEU A 122 -17.20 8.53 4.02
CA LEU A 122 -17.00 7.08 4.19
C LEU A 122 -17.71 6.24 3.13
N LYS A 123 -19.02 6.48 2.89
CA LYS A 123 -19.79 5.78 1.86
C LYS A 123 -19.26 5.98 0.43
N LYS A 124 -18.67 7.14 0.15
CA LYS A 124 -18.00 7.41 -1.14
C LYS A 124 -16.67 6.67 -1.21
N MET A 125 -15.92 6.62 -0.12
CA MET A 125 -14.67 5.86 -0.01
C MET A 125 -14.90 4.37 -0.25
N ASP A 126 -15.93 3.75 0.36
CA ASP A 126 -16.25 2.34 0.11
C ASP A 126 -16.51 2.03 -1.37
N ARG A 127 -17.18 2.95 -2.09
CA ARG A 127 -17.38 2.83 -3.54
C ARG A 127 -16.06 2.96 -4.31
N LYS A 128 -15.15 3.82 -3.85
CA LYS A 128 -13.83 3.98 -4.46
C LYS A 128 -12.94 2.76 -4.21
N VAL A 129 -13.00 2.17 -3.02
CA VAL A 129 -12.32 0.92 -2.68
C VAL A 129 -12.84 -0.23 -3.55
N LYS A 130 -14.15 -0.39 -3.68
CA LYS A 130 -14.74 -1.37 -4.62
C LYS A 130 -14.31 -1.14 -6.08
N LYS A 131 -14.11 0.13 -6.48
CA LYS A 131 -13.60 0.44 -7.83
C LYS A 131 -12.13 0.06 -7.98
N MET A 132 -11.30 0.34 -6.97
CA MET A 132 -9.90 -0.08 -6.96
C MET A 132 -9.78 -1.60 -7.00
N ASP A 133 -10.62 -2.31 -6.25
CA ASP A 133 -10.66 -3.78 -6.23
C ASP A 133 -10.97 -4.37 -7.61
N LYS A 134 -11.98 -3.81 -8.31
CA LYS A 134 -12.27 -4.17 -9.71
C LYS A 134 -11.11 -3.87 -10.65
N PHE A 135 -10.40 -2.75 -10.46
CA PHE A 135 -9.20 -2.44 -11.22
C PHE A 135 -8.09 -3.46 -10.99
N VAL A 136 -7.89 -3.90 -9.74
CA VAL A 136 -6.92 -4.94 -9.40
C VAL A 136 -7.25 -6.23 -10.13
N ALA A 137 -8.48 -6.74 -9.97
CA ALA A 137 -8.94 -7.97 -10.62
C ALA A 137 -8.80 -7.92 -12.16
N ALA A 138 -9.23 -6.83 -12.80
CA ALA A 138 -9.09 -6.66 -14.25
C ALA A 138 -7.62 -6.61 -14.69
N THR A 139 -6.73 -6.05 -13.87
CA THR A 139 -5.29 -5.96 -14.19
C THR A 139 -4.58 -7.31 -14.01
N GLU A 140 -4.98 -8.10 -13.01
CA GLU A 140 -4.50 -9.47 -12.81
C GLU A 140 -4.92 -10.36 -13.99
N GLN A 141 -6.18 -10.28 -14.42
CA GLN A 141 -6.66 -10.99 -15.60
C GLN A 141 -5.93 -10.50 -16.86
N LEU A 142 -5.74 -9.18 -17.04
CA LEU A 142 -4.97 -8.61 -18.15
C LEU A 142 -3.56 -9.19 -18.24
N HIS A 143 -2.88 -9.36 -17.10
CA HIS A 143 -1.54 -9.94 -17.06
C HIS A 143 -1.55 -11.38 -17.58
N THR A 144 -2.47 -12.21 -17.11
CA THR A 144 -2.62 -13.60 -17.56
C THR A 144 -2.97 -13.68 -19.05
N GLU A 145 -3.93 -12.89 -19.52
CA GLU A 145 -4.35 -12.89 -20.92
C GLU A 145 -3.26 -12.40 -21.88
N LEU A 146 -2.38 -11.48 -21.42
CA LEU A 146 -1.19 -11.08 -22.18
C LEU A 146 -0.18 -12.22 -22.32
N GLN A 147 0.03 -13.03 -21.29
CA GLN A 147 0.91 -14.20 -21.36
C GLN A 147 0.38 -15.23 -22.36
N VAL A 148 -0.92 -15.55 -22.28
CA VAL A 148 -1.61 -16.44 -23.22
C VAL A 148 -1.52 -15.92 -24.66
N LEU A 149 -1.66 -14.61 -24.88
CA LEU A 149 -1.50 -14.00 -26.19
C LEU A 149 -0.09 -14.22 -26.76
N VAL A 150 0.95 -14.06 -25.94
CA VAL A 150 2.35 -14.27 -26.35
C VAL A 150 2.57 -15.72 -26.79
N GLU A 151 2.07 -16.69 -26.02
CA GLU A 151 2.17 -18.11 -26.35
C GLU A 151 1.44 -18.44 -27.66
N ASN A 152 0.22 -17.92 -27.84
CA ASN A 152 -0.57 -18.10 -29.06
C ASN A 152 0.11 -17.47 -30.28
N GLU A 153 0.67 -16.26 -30.16
CA GLU A 153 1.43 -15.63 -31.24
C GLU A 153 2.67 -16.45 -31.62
N GLN A 154 3.38 -17.00 -30.64
CA GLN A 154 4.54 -17.85 -30.89
C GLN A 154 4.13 -19.15 -31.59
N SER A 155 3.06 -19.80 -31.14
CA SER A 155 2.51 -21.00 -31.78
C SER A 155 2.12 -20.72 -33.23
N LEU A 156 1.44 -19.59 -33.49
CA LEU A 156 1.09 -19.17 -34.84
C LEU A 156 2.32 -18.93 -35.73
N LYS A 157 3.38 -18.32 -35.19
CA LYS A 157 4.64 -18.12 -35.93
C LYS A 157 5.30 -19.45 -36.29
N ARG A 158 5.37 -20.40 -35.35
CA ARG A 158 5.93 -21.75 -35.60
C ARG A 158 5.12 -22.49 -36.67
N MET A 159 3.79 -22.39 -36.63
CA MET A 159 2.92 -23.01 -37.64
C MET A 159 3.07 -22.40 -39.04
N ARG A 160 3.34 -21.09 -39.15
CA ARG A 160 3.62 -20.44 -40.43
C ARG A 160 5.00 -20.79 -40.99
N ALA A 161 5.97 -21.06 -40.13
CA ALA A 161 7.34 -21.41 -40.53
C ALA A 161 7.52 -22.91 -40.85
N GLY A 162 6.68 -23.78 -40.31
CA GLY A 162 6.72 -25.22 -40.57
C GLY A 162 5.85 -25.64 -41.75
N ALA A 163 6.32 -26.60 -42.57
CA ALA A 163 5.64 -27.06 -43.78
C ALA A 163 4.44 -28.02 -43.56
N ASN A 164 4.11 -28.38 -42.30
CA ASN A 164 3.24 -29.54 -42.00
C ASN A 164 1.90 -29.21 -41.33
N PHE A 165 1.46 -27.95 -41.28
CA PHE A 165 0.18 -27.58 -40.66
C PHE A 165 -0.92 -27.37 -41.70
N GLY A 166 -2.02 -28.10 -41.56
CA GLY A 166 -3.18 -27.96 -42.43
C GLY A 166 -3.79 -26.55 -42.36
N LYS A 167 -4.22 -26.03 -43.53
CA LYS A 167 -4.79 -24.68 -43.71
C LYS A 167 -5.89 -24.35 -42.68
N MET A 168 -6.71 -25.34 -42.32
CA MET A 168 -7.77 -25.20 -41.31
C MET A 168 -7.22 -24.89 -39.91
N LYS A 169 -6.22 -25.63 -39.43
CA LYS A 169 -5.59 -25.42 -38.12
C LYS A 169 -4.92 -24.06 -38.02
N LEU A 170 -4.34 -23.59 -39.13
CA LEU A 170 -3.74 -22.26 -39.22
C LEU A 170 -4.79 -21.15 -39.07
N ILE A 171 -5.96 -21.29 -39.72
CA ILE A 171 -7.07 -20.32 -39.62
C ILE A 171 -7.62 -20.29 -38.20
N GLU A 172 -7.84 -21.46 -37.59
CA GLU A 172 -8.33 -21.55 -36.21
C GLU A 172 -7.39 -20.85 -35.22
N CYS A 173 -6.07 -21.05 -35.35
CA CYS A 173 -5.11 -20.36 -34.51
C CYS A 173 -5.10 -18.85 -34.73
N GLN A 174 -5.30 -18.38 -35.97
CA GLN A 174 -5.45 -16.95 -36.24
C GLN A 174 -6.68 -16.36 -35.55
N HIS A 175 -7.83 -17.04 -35.62
CA HIS A 175 -9.04 -16.61 -34.91
C HIS A 175 -8.82 -16.56 -33.40
N ARG A 176 -8.13 -17.54 -32.82
CA ARG A 176 -7.78 -17.52 -31.39
C ARG A 176 -6.94 -16.31 -31.01
N VAL A 177 -5.94 -15.95 -31.82
CA VAL A 177 -5.12 -14.73 -31.59
C VAL A 177 -5.96 -13.46 -31.70
N LEU A 178 -6.86 -13.37 -32.67
CA LEU A 178 -7.74 -12.20 -32.84
C LEU A 178 -8.72 -12.04 -31.68
N TRP A 179 -9.31 -13.15 -31.22
CA TRP A 179 -10.17 -13.18 -30.04
C TRP A 179 -9.40 -12.68 -28.80
N GLN A 180 -8.21 -13.23 -28.59
CA GLN A 180 -7.34 -12.87 -27.47
C GLN A 180 -6.97 -11.39 -27.47
N LEU A 181 -6.70 -10.81 -28.65
CA LEU A 181 -6.42 -9.38 -28.78
C LEU A 181 -7.62 -8.52 -28.36
N GLN A 182 -8.84 -8.95 -28.71
CA GLN A 182 -10.05 -8.24 -28.33
C GLN A 182 -10.28 -8.32 -26.81
N GLU A 183 -10.04 -9.48 -26.20
CA GLU A 183 -10.14 -9.65 -24.74
C GLU A 183 -9.15 -8.75 -23.99
N VAL A 184 -7.88 -8.73 -24.43
CA VAL A 184 -6.85 -7.84 -23.88
C VAL A 184 -7.30 -6.37 -23.96
N LYS A 185 -7.90 -5.95 -25.07
CA LYS A 185 -8.41 -4.58 -25.23
C LYS A 185 -9.53 -4.27 -24.23
N THR A 186 -10.49 -5.18 -24.06
CA THR A 186 -11.57 -5.03 -23.07
C THR A 186 -11.01 -4.91 -21.65
N LEU A 187 -10.02 -5.73 -21.31
CA LEU A 187 -9.35 -5.70 -19.99
C LEU A 187 -8.54 -4.42 -19.78
N GLN A 188 -7.91 -3.87 -20.82
CA GLN A 188 -7.28 -2.55 -20.76
C GLN A 188 -8.30 -1.45 -20.46
N GLU A 189 -9.49 -1.50 -21.05
CA GLU A 189 -10.55 -0.53 -20.78
C GLU A 189 -11.10 -0.64 -19.35
N MET A 190 -11.16 -1.86 -18.80
CA MET A 190 -11.62 -2.12 -17.44
C MET A 190 -10.56 -1.84 -16.36
N SER A 191 -9.29 -1.70 -16.72
CA SER A 191 -8.16 -1.51 -15.80
C SER A 191 -7.73 -0.02 -15.70
N PRO A 192 -6.69 0.31 -14.90
CA PRO A 192 -6.08 1.64 -14.89
C PRO A 192 -5.36 2.01 -16.20
N TRP A 193 -5.14 1.06 -17.12
CA TRP A 193 -4.33 1.23 -18.34
C TRP A 193 -4.70 2.46 -19.17
N VAL A 194 -5.99 2.63 -19.44
CA VAL A 194 -6.52 3.73 -20.26
C VAL A 194 -6.85 4.99 -19.45
N ARG A 195 -6.50 5.03 -18.15
CA ARG A 195 -6.80 6.16 -17.27
C ARG A 195 -5.66 7.17 -17.31
N THR A 196 -5.97 8.42 -17.01
CA THR A 196 -4.99 9.50 -16.90
C THR A 196 -4.29 9.45 -15.54
N TYR A 197 -3.06 9.97 -15.47
CA TYR A 197 -2.34 10.07 -14.19
C TYR A 197 -3.16 10.85 -13.16
N ASP A 198 -3.76 11.97 -13.56
CA ASP A 198 -4.61 12.83 -12.71
C ASP A 198 -5.74 12.04 -12.07
N TYR A 199 -6.41 11.18 -12.84
CA TYR A 199 -7.48 10.34 -12.31
C TYR A 199 -6.97 9.36 -11.24
N VAL A 200 -5.84 8.69 -11.51
CA VAL A 200 -5.28 7.67 -10.62
C VAL A 200 -4.71 8.30 -9.36
N VAL A 201 -3.91 9.36 -9.49
CA VAL A 201 -3.31 10.07 -8.37
C VAL A 201 -4.39 10.69 -7.49
N ARG A 202 -5.40 11.36 -8.06
CA ARG A 202 -6.55 11.87 -7.29
C ARG A 202 -7.27 10.77 -6.53
N LEU A 203 -7.46 9.59 -7.13
CA LEU A 203 -8.11 8.46 -6.49
C LEU A 203 -7.29 7.95 -5.30
N LEU A 204 -6.00 7.68 -5.51
CA LEU A 204 -5.10 7.15 -4.48
C LEU A 204 -4.87 8.15 -3.35
N LEU A 205 -4.52 9.38 -3.69
CA LEU A 205 -4.17 10.43 -2.72
C LEU A 205 -5.33 10.76 -1.79
N ARG A 206 -6.54 10.93 -2.34
CA ARG A 206 -7.75 11.14 -1.51
C ARG A 206 -8.06 9.92 -0.64
N SER A 207 -7.81 8.71 -1.14
CA SER A 207 -7.94 7.49 -0.34
C SER A 207 -6.94 7.43 0.81
N LEU A 208 -5.67 7.78 0.59
CA LEU A 208 -4.64 7.85 1.63
C LEU A 208 -5.03 8.83 2.74
N PHE A 209 -5.41 10.07 2.39
CA PHE A 209 -5.85 11.04 3.39
C PHE A 209 -7.09 10.59 4.17
N THR A 210 -8.04 9.95 3.48
CA THR A 210 -9.25 9.41 4.14
C THR A 210 -8.91 8.27 5.11
N ILE A 211 -7.94 7.43 4.77
CA ILE A 211 -7.47 6.35 5.65
C ILE A 211 -6.77 6.95 6.88
N ILE A 212 -5.86 7.91 6.67
CA ILE A 212 -5.14 8.59 7.77
C ILE A 212 -6.15 9.18 8.76
N GLU A 213 -7.16 9.91 8.27
CA GLU A 213 -8.19 10.48 9.12
C GLU A 213 -9.01 9.41 9.88
N ARG A 214 -9.33 8.30 9.20
CA ARG A 214 -10.03 7.18 9.83
C ARG A 214 -9.23 6.54 10.96
N ILE A 215 -7.90 6.43 10.81
CA ILE A 215 -7.01 5.93 11.86
C ILE A 215 -6.97 6.93 13.01
N LYS A 216 -6.89 8.25 12.74
CA LYS A 216 -6.93 9.29 13.79
C LYS A 216 -8.20 9.19 14.63
N TYR A 217 -9.34 8.97 13.97
CA TYR A 217 -10.60 8.78 14.67
C TYR A 217 -10.67 7.47 15.46
N ALA A 218 -10.13 6.38 14.92
CA ALA A 218 -10.24 5.05 15.55
C ALA A 218 -9.29 4.84 16.74
N PHE A 219 -8.13 5.51 16.75
CA PHE A 219 -7.06 5.32 17.74
C PHE A 219 -6.73 6.60 18.56
N GLY A 220 -7.46 7.70 18.35
CA GLY A 220 -7.20 8.99 19.01
C GLY A 220 -6.12 9.83 18.30
N SER A 221 -5.89 11.08 18.72
CA SER A 221 -4.90 11.97 18.06
C SER A 221 -3.46 11.75 18.54
N ASN A 222 -3.26 10.91 19.55
CA ASN A 222 -2.03 10.82 20.35
C ASN A 222 -0.91 10.03 19.65
N TRP A 223 -1.22 9.33 18.54
CA TRP A 223 -0.28 8.47 17.83
C TRP A 223 0.47 9.20 16.69
N PHE A 224 0.02 10.39 16.27
CA PHE A 224 0.77 11.23 15.32
C PHE A 224 1.88 12.00 16.07
N PRO A 225 2.97 12.35 15.39
CA PRO A 225 4.28 11.69 15.31
C PRO A 225 5.21 11.86 16.54
N SER A 226 4.70 12.08 17.77
CA SER A 226 5.60 12.25 18.93
C SER A 226 6.36 10.96 19.33
N ARG A 227 5.98 9.78 18.79
CA ARG A 227 6.55 8.47 19.18
C ARG A 227 7.39 7.79 18.09
N CYS A 228 7.31 8.24 16.83
CA CYS A 228 8.00 7.65 15.68
C CYS A 228 9.53 7.84 15.75
N ASN A 229 10.00 8.92 16.36
CA ASN A 229 11.43 9.19 16.55
C ASN A 229 12.05 8.41 17.74
N SER A 230 11.22 7.70 18.53
CA SER A 230 11.65 7.02 19.75
C SER A 230 11.57 5.49 19.69
N MET A 231 11.00 4.89 18.63
CA MET A 231 11.00 3.44 18.49
C MET A 231 12.30 2.96 17.82
N PRO A 232 13.11 2.10 18.48
CA PRO A 232 14.20 1.43 17.80
C PRO A 232 13.60 0.52 16.72
N ARG A 233 13.85 0.88 15.47
CA ARG A 233 13.49 0.08 14.30
C ARG A 233 14.09 -1.32 14.49
N LEU A 234 13.26 -2.35 14.65
CA LEU A 234 13.73 -3.73 14.63
C LEU A 234 14.21 -4.02 13.21
N GLU A 235 15.52 -3.93 12.98
CA GLU A 235 16.14 -4.39 11.75
C GLU A 235 15.75 -5.85 11.51
N GLN A 236 14.96 -6.08 10.46
CA GLN A 236 14.69 -7.41 9.94
C GLN A 236 16.00 -7.99 9.41
N ARG A 237 16.72 -8.74 10.25
CA ARG A 237 17.75 -9.65 9.76
C ARG A 237 17.07 -10.71 8.90
N SER A 238 17.35 -10.65 7.60
CA SER A 238 17.01 -11.68 6.63
C SER A 238 17.56 -13.03 7.09
N CYS A 239 16.68 -13.92 7.54
CA CYS A 239 17.01 -15.35 7.64
C CYS A 239 17.10 -15.90 6.21
N ARG A 240 18.28 -15.81 5.59
CA ARG A 240 18.63 -16.69 4.48
C ARG A 240 18.95 -18.05 5.07
N SER A 241 18.07 -19.02 4.82
CA SER A 241 18.39 -20.42 4.90
C SER A 241 19.56 -20.73 3.96
N SER A 242 20.71 -21.10 4.53
CA SER A 242 21.75 -21.82 3.81
C SER A 242 22.12 -23.00 4.66
N GLU A 243 21.70 -24.18 4.21
CA GLU A 243 22.24 -25.46 4.65
C GLU A 243 23.74 -25.48 4.38
N ARG A 244 24.54 -25.77 5.42
CA ARG A 244 25.68 -26.70 5.41
C ARG A 244 26.35 -26.74 6.79
N ASN A 245 26.16 -27.89 7.44
CA ASN A 245 27.07 -28.73 8.22
C ASN A 245 28.22 -28.14 9.06
N ASP A 246 28.25 -28.69 10.28
CA ASP A 246 29.38 -29.02 11.16
C ASP A 246 29.74 -28.07 12.31
N ASP A 247 29.40 -28.57 13.50
CA ASP A 247 30.12 -28.56 14.78
C ASP A 247 30.96 -27.33 15.17
N HIS A 248 30.57 -26.69 16.29
CA HIS A 248 31.32 -26.63 17.56
C HIS A 248 30.62 -25.65 18.51
N GLY A 249 30.45 -26.06 19.77
CA GLY A 249 29.67 -25.35 20.77
C GLY A 249 30.24 -23.99 21.20
N ALA A 250 29.36 -23.03 21.44
CA ALA A 250 29.55 -21.94 22.40
C ALA A 250 28.21 -21.25 22.71
N CYS A 251 27.72 -21.46 23.93
CA CYS A 251 26.64 -20.68 24.54
C CYS A 251 27.16 -19.27 24.81
N ILE A 252 26.66 -18.24 24.09
CA ILE A 252 26.95 -16.84 24.40
C ILE A 252 25.72 -16.18 25.01
N ARG A 253 25.76 -16.10 26.34
CA ARG A 253 25.09 -15.14 27.21
C ARG A 253 25.61 -13.73 26.86
N ARG A 254 24.73 -12.75 26.53
CA ARG A 254 24.95 -11.29 26.71
C ARG A 254 23.60 -10.60 26.93
N THR A 255 23.21 -10.33 28.18
CA THR A 255 23.37 -9.05 28.91
C THR A 255 22.65 -7.88 28.25
N TRP A 256 21.44 -7.59 28.74
CA TRP A 256 20.78 -6.29 28.57
C TRP A 256 21.48 -5.27 29.47
N SER A 257 22.20 -4.32 28.88
CA SER A 257 22.78 -3.19 29.59
C SER A 257 21.78 -2.04 29.62
N ASN A 258 21.22 -1.80 30.81
CA ASN A 258 20.48 -0.61 31.21
C ASN A 258 21.18 0.68 30.75
N SER A 259 20.66 1.33 29.70
CA SER A 259 21.08 2.70 29.32
C SER A 259 19.92 3.64 28.93
N ALA A 260 18.65 3.26 29.11
CA ALA A 260 17.51 4.13 28.79
C ALA A 260 16.80 4.77 30.00
N SER A 261 17.10 4.38 31.24
CA SER A 261 16.29 4.79 32.42
C SER A 261 16.81 6.02 33.21
N ARG A 262 17.71 6.85 32.67
CA ARG A 262 18.17 8.07 33.36
C ARG A 262 17.73 9.39 32.72
N ALA A 263 17.20 9.40 31.50
CA ALA A 263 16.81 10.65 30.82
C ALA A 263 15.38 11.15 31.14
N CYS A 264 14.52 10.35 31.80
CA CYS A 264 13.13 10.74 32.08
C CYS A 264 12.83 11.11 33.55
N LYS A 265 13.83 11.23 34.44
CA LYS A 265 13.60 11.60 35.86
C LYS A 265 13.84 13.07 36.23
N SER A 266 14.03 13.98 35.26
CA SER A 266 14.26 15.41 35.55
C SER A 266 13.10 16.36 35.24
N LYS A 267 11.94 15.89 34.75
CA LYS A 267 10.75 16.72 34.50
C LYS A 267 9.52 16.22 35.26
N MET A 268 9.61 16.16 36.59
CA MET A 268 8.42 15.98 37.47
C MET A 268 8.71 16.43 38.92
N LYS A 269 9.34 17.60 39.09
CA LYS A 269 9.34 18.32 40.36
C LYS A 269 8.86 19.75 40.10
N GLY A 270 7.65 20.04 40.55
CA GLY A 270 7.15 21.40 40.63
C GLY A 270 5.70 21.58 40.25
N TYR A 271 4.77 20.84 40.87
CA TYR A 271 3.38 21.29 41.04
C TYR A 271 2.78 20.59 42.27
N ASP A 272 3.23 21.02 43.45
CA ASP A 272 2.47 20.89 44.69
C ASP A 272 2.42 22.29 45.31
N ARG A 273 1.32 23.00 45.04
CA ARG A 273 0.82 24.09 45.89
C ARG A 273 -0.70 24.09 45.80
N THR A 274 -1.33 23.58 46.85
CA THR A 274 -2.66 23.99 47.27
C THR A 274 -2.66 25.50 47.57
N PRO A 275 -3.76 26.21 47.31
CA PRO A 275 -4.08 27.41 48.04
C PRO A 275 -5.30 27.16 48.93
N SER A 276 -5.05 27.22 50.23
CA SER A 276 -6.05 27.46 51.25
C SER A 276 -6.71 28.83 51.05
N GLY A 277 -8.04 28.85 51.07
CA GLY A 277 -8.87 29.91 51.67
C GLY A 277 -9.02 31.24 50.93
N VAL A 278 -10.28 31.58 50.60
CA VAL A 278 -10.82 32.94 50.78
C VAL A 278 -12.29 32.83 51.21
N ARG A 279 -12.60 33.45 52.36
CA ARG A 279 -13.94 33.84 52.83
C ARG A 279 -14.51 34.91 51.90
N TYR A 280 -15.79 34.81 51.53
CA TYR A 280 -16.90 35.68 51.99
C TYR A 280 -18.21 34.99 51.61
#